data_AF-A0A7S4GQH9-F1
#
_entry.id   AF-A0A7S4GQH9-F1
#
_cell.length_a   1.000
_cell.length_b   1.000
_cell.length_c   1.000
_cell.angle_alpha   90.00
_cell.angle_beta   90.00
_cell.angle_gamma   90.00
#
_symmetry.space_group_name_H-M   'P 1'
#
loop_
_entity.id
_entity.type
_entity.pdbx_description
1 polymer ?
#
loop_
_entity_poly.entity_id
_entity_poly.type
_entity_poly.pdbx_seq_one_letter_code
_entity_poly.pdbx_strand_id
1 'polypeptide(L)'
;VYSYEVQWVKSDLDWTNRWDVYLVGAPDDDLHYFSIVNSLMIVLFLTGAISTIMIRTLRKDIAIYNEMDSLEEGSEETGWKLVHGDVFRPPQFNPSWLCSLVGTGCQIGLAFVLAMLSAMLKLLNPLQKGQTLTALILLYVLCGSVAGYVSSRLYKFTDGVAWKRNVLLTAMGLPGTFVSVFAVLNIFLTFAGAATAVSFWLILALFLLWTCVSAPLVFLGALEAKV
;
A
#
# COMPACT_ATOMS: atom_id res chain seq x y z
N VAL A 1 15.57 38.09 -24.85
CA VAL A 1 14.71 38.66 -23.78
C VAL A 1 13.28 38.46 -24.23
N TYR A 2 12.48 37.71 -23.47
CA TYR A 2 11.05 37.53 -23.74
C TYR A 2 10.28 38.41 -22.76
N SER A 3 9.34 39.21 -23.26
CA SER A 3 8.40 39.98 -22.44
C SER A 3 6.99 39.53 -22.75
N TYR A 4 6.18 39.40 -21.71
CA TYR A 4 4.74 39.17 -21.84
C TYR A 4 4.00 40.31 -21.17
N GLU A 5 2.81 40.62 -21.70
CA GLU A 5 1.88 41.58 -21.11
C GLU A 5 0.67 40.80 -20.61
N VAL A 6 0.18 41.13 -19.42
CA VAL A 6 -1.03 40.55 -18.84
C VAL A 6 -2.05 41.65 -18.67
N GLN A 7 -3.21 41.49 -19.30
CA GLN A 7 -4.37 42.34 -19.07
C GLN A 7 -5.39 41.60 -18.22
N TRP A 8 -5.66 42.13 -17.03
CA TRP A 8 -6.63 41.55 -16.11
C TRP A 8 -8.03 42.04 -16.46
N VAL A 9 -8.93 41.12 -16.81
CA VAL A 9 -10.34 41.41 -17.06
C VAL A 9 -11.18 40.89 -15.88
N LYS A 10 -12.10 41.72 -15.39
CA LYS A 10 -13.00 41.32 -14.32
C LYS A 10 -13.99 40.27 -14.85
N SER A 11 -14.04 39.13 -14.17
CA SER A 11 -15.00 38.06 -14.44
C SER A 11 -16.24 38.24 -13.57
N ASP A 12 -17.41 37.97 -14.14
CA ASP A 12 -18.71 37.93 -13.45
C ASP A 12 -18.91 36.67 -12.59
N LEU A 13 -17.97 35.71 -12.66
CA LEU A 13 -18.01 34.50 -11.86
C LEU A 13 -17.39 34.73 -10.48
N ASP A 14 -18.12 34.31 -9.46
CA ASP A 14 -17.61 34.20 -8.09
C ASP A 14 -16.35 33.36 -8.05
N TRP A 15 -15.39 33.78 -7.23
CA TRP A 15 -14.06 33.18 -7.14
C TRP A 15 -14.09 31.65 -6.94
N THR A 16 -15.06 31.16 -6.17
CA THR A 16 -15.26 29.74 -5.86
C THR A 16 -15.54 28.90 -7.10
N ASN A 17 -16.23 29.47 -8.11
CA ASN A 17 -16.76 28.74 -9.27
C ASN A 17 -15.87 28.91 -10.51
N ARG A 18 -14.79 29.70 -10.43
CA ARG A 18 -13.91 29.96 -11.59
C ARG A 18 -13.16 28.74 -12.07
N TRP A 19 -12.87 27.81 -11.16
CA TRP A 19 -12.21 26.55 -11.51
C TRP A 19 -13.17 25.55 -12.14
N ASP A 20 -14.48 25.69 -11.93
CA ASP A 20 -15.47 24.73 -12.44
C ASP A 20 -15.43 24.64 -13.96
N VAL A 21 -15.13 25.73 -14.67
CA VAL A 21 -14.99 25.74 -16.14
C VAL A 21 -13.85 24.85 -16.63
N TYR A 22 -12.80 24.66 -15.81
CA TYR A 22 -11.67 23.77 -16.12
C TYR A 22 -11.86 22.35 -15.56
N LEU A 23 -12.86 22.15 -14.68
CA LEU A 23 -13.18 20.88 -14.03
C LEU A 23 -14.39 20.19 -14.65
N VAL A 24 -15.25 20.95 -15.34
CA VAL A 24 -16.24 20.42 -16.29
C VAL A 24 -15.41 19.82 -17.42
N GLY A 25 -15.31 18.50 -17.42
CA GLY A 25 -14.52 17.74 -18.39
C GLY A 25 -14.84 18.12 -19.83
N ALA A 26 -13.94 17.76 -20.74
CA ALA A 26 -14.19 17.87 -22.17
C ALA A 26 -15.60 17.30 -22.49
N PRO A 27 -16.35 17.85 -23.46
CA PRO A 27 -17.71 17.40 -23.79
C PRO A 27 -17.81 15.91 -24.19
N ASP A 28 -16.70 15.19 -24.31
CA ASP A 28 -16.59 13.74 -24.48
C ASP A 28 -16.34 12.98 -23.15
N ASP A 29 -16.62 13.57 -21.99
CA ASP A 29 -16.64 12.89 -20.68
C ASP A 29 -17.88 11.98 -20.51
N ASP A 30 -18.28 11.33 -21.61
CA ASP A 30 -19.02 10.08 -21.55
C ASP A 30 -18.11 9.08 -20.85
N LEU A 31 -18.24 9.08 -19.53
CA LEU A 31 -17.53 8.26 -18.56
C LEU A 31 -17.30 6.89 -19.18
N HIS A 32 -16.03 6.43 -19.18
CA HIS A 32 -15.54 5.22 -19.85
C HIS A 32 -16.15 3.89 -19.34
N TYR A 33 -17.43 3.87 -18.98
CA TYR A 33 -18.23 2.72 -18.61
C TYR A 33 -18.04 1.56 -19.58
N PHE A 34 -17.95 1.82 -20.88
CA PHE A 34 -17.68 0.76 -21.86
C PHE A 34 -16.33 0.09 -21.61
N SER A 35 -15.26 0.86 -21.39
CA SER A 35 -13.93 0.35 -21.08
C SER A 35 -13.88 -0.35 -19.71
N ILE A 36 -14.61 0.17 -18.72
CA ILE A 36 -14.74 -0.45 -17.40
C ILE A 36 -15.43 -1.82 -17.52
N VAL A 37 -16.60 -1.87 -18.17
CA VAL A 37 -17.35 -3.11 -18.39
C VAL A 37 -16.51 -4.11 -19.19
N ASN A 38 -15.85 -3.66 -20.26
CA ASN A 38 -14.97 -4.52 -21.06
C ASN A 38 -13.82 -5.11 -20.24
N SER A 39 -13.12 -4.29 -19.45
CA SER A 39 -12.04 -4.78 -18.57
C SER A 39 -12.55 -5.75 -17.51
N LEU A 40 -13.74 -5.49 -16.94
CA LEU A 40 -14.38 -6.36 -15.94
C LEU A 40 -14.79 -7.70 -16.55
N MET A 41 -15.35 -7.70 -17.76
CA MET A 41 -15.69 -8.94 -18.49
C MET A 41 -14.45 -9.80 -18.75
N ILE A 42 -13.34 -9.20 -19.20
CA ILE A 42 -12.08 -9.92 -19.45
C ILE A 42 -11.54 -10.53 -18.15
N VAL A 43 -11.53 -9.77 -17.05
CA VAL A 43 -11.06 -10.26 -15.74
C VAL A 43 -11.92 -11.42 -15.24
N LEU A 44 -13.25 -11.32 -15.32
CA LEU A 44 -14.15 -12.39 -14.90
C LEU A 44 -13.97 -13.65 -15.76
N PHE A 45 -13.87 -13.49 -17.08
CA PHE A 45 -13.69 -14.61 -18.00
C PHE A 45 -12.35 -15.33 -17.75
N LEU A 46 -11.26 -14.57 -17.61
CA LEU A 46 -9.93 -15.13 -17.34
C LEU A 46 -9.90 -15.84 -15.97
N THR A 47 -10.51 -15.24 -14.95
CA THR A 47 -10.63 -15.86 -13.62
C THR A 47 -11.42 -17.16 -13.67
N GLY A 48 -12.54 -17.19 -14.42
CA GLY A 48 -13.34 -18.41 -14.62
C GLY A 48 -12.57 -19.51 -15.36
N ALA A 49 -11.83 -19.15 -16.41
CA ALA A 49 -10.99 -20.10 -17.15
C ALA A 49 -9.89 -20.70 -16.27
N ILE A 50 -9.13 -19.85 -15.55
CA ILE A 50 -8.09 -20.28 -14.61
C ILE A 50 -8.70 -21.15 -13.50
N SER A 51 -9.82 -20.74 -12.91
CA SER A 51 -10.51 -21.50 -11.87
C SER A 51 -10.94 -22.89 -12.38
N THR A 52 -11.47 -22.99 -13.60
CA THR A 52 -11.86 -24.28 -14.20
C THR A 52 -10.64 -25.19 -14.42
N ILE A 53 -9.53 -24.65 -14.90
CA ILE A 53 -8.27 -25.41 -15.06
C ILE A 53 -7.75 -25.87 -13.71
N MET A 54 -7.73 -24.98 -12.71
CA MET A 54 -7.26 -25.29 -11.35
C MET A 54 -8.12 -26.37 -10.70
N ILE A 55 -9.45 -26.25 -10.76
CA ILE A 55 -10.38 -27.24 -10.21
C ILE A 55 -10.23 -28.59 -10.93
N ARG A 56 -10.09 -28.60 -12.26
CA ARG A 56 -9.86 -29.86 -13.01
C ARG A 56 -8.54 -30.52 -12.62
N THR A 57 -7.48 -29.73 -12.47
CA THR A 57 -6.16 -30.23 -12.06
C THR A 57 -6.20 -30.76 -10.64
N LEU A 58 -6.75 -30.00 -9.68
CA LEU A 58 -6.89 -30.43 -8.28
C LEU A 58 -7.77 -31.68 -8.14
N ARG A 59 -8.91 -31.76 -8.85
CA ARG A 59 -9.77 -32.95 -8.82
C ARG A 59 -9.06 -34.18 -9.35
N LYS A 60 -8.31 -34.03 -10.46
CA LYS A 60 -7.54 -35.13 -11.04
C LYS A 60 -6.43 -35.58 -10.08
N ASP A 61 -5.68 -34.64 -9.52
CA ASP A 61 -4.61 -34.95 -8.56
C ASP A 61 -5.19 -35.66 -7.33
N ILE A 62 -6.24 -35.12 -6.72
CA ILE A 62 -6.88 -35.75 -5.54
C ILE A 62 -7.39 -37.16 -5.85
N ALA A 63 -8.00 -37.39 -7.02
CA ALA A 63 -8.48 -38.71 -7.41
C ALA A 63 -7.34 -39.73 -7.53
N ILE A 64 -6.22 -39.34 -8.15
CA ILE A 64 -5.02 -40.18 -8.26
C ILE A 64 -4.46 -40.51 -6.87
N TYR A 65 -4.34 -39.52 -5.98
CA TYR A 65 -3.85 -39.76 -4.61
C TYR A 65 -4.77 -40.69 -3.82
N ASN A 66 -6.09 -40.56 -3.94
CA ASN A 66 -7.03 -41.44 -3.22
C ASN A 66 -6.97 -42.89 -3.73
N GLU A 67 -6.73 -43.11 -5.03
CA GLU A 67 -6.53 -44.46 -5.58
C GLU A 67 -5.19 -45.06 -5.11
N MET A 68 -4.11 -44.28 -5.07
CA MET A 68 -2.81 -44.72 -4.54
C MET A 68 -2.86 -45.05 -3.03
N ASP A 69 -3.53 -44.22 -2.23
CA ASP A 69 -3.72 -44.43 -0.77
C ASP A 69 -4.49 -45.73 -0.47
N SER A 70 -5.37 -46.16 -1.39
CA SER A 70 -6.13 -47.42 -1.26
C SER A 70 -5.34 -48.67 -1.65
N LEU A 71 -4.23 -48.52 -2.38
CA LEU A 71 -3.40 -49.62 -2.89
C LEU A 71 -2.15 -49.85 -2.05
N GLU A 72 -1.67 -48.83 -1.34
CA GLU A 72 -0.45 -48.89 -0.54
C GLU A 72 -0.73 -48.54 0.94
N GLU A 73 -1.10 -49.53 1.76
CA GLU A 73 -1.19 -49.42 3.23
C GLU A 73 0.17 -49.15 3.93
N GLY A 74 1.17 -48.60 3.21
CA GLY A 74 2.50 -48.33 3.73
C GLY A 74 3.45 -47.57 2.81
N SER A 75 2.98 -46.80 1.82
CA SER A 75 3.89 -45.97 1.01
C SER A 75 4.18 -44.62 1.63
N GLU A 76 5.40 -44.14 1.39
CA GLU A 76 5.90 -42.86 1.89
C GLU A 76 5.04 -41.71 1.35
N GLU A 77 4.55 -40.85 2.25
CA GLU A 77 3.81 -39.64 1.88
C GLU A 77 4.63 -38.81 0.87
N THR A 78 4.12 -38.55 -0.34
CA THR A 78 4.82 -37.74 -1.35
C THR A 78 3.99 -36.51 -1.76
N GLY A 79 4.67 -35.48 -2.29
CA GLY A 79 4.01 -34.31 -2.89
C GLY A 79 3.56 -33.23 -1.90
N TRP A 80 2.39 -32.61 -2.15
CA TRP A 80 1.90 -31.44 -1.40
C TRP A 80 1.61 -31.73 0.08
N LYS A 81 1.31 -32.99 0.43
CA LYS A 81 1.08 -33.42 1.82
C LYS A 81 2.32 -33.20 2.69
N LEU A 82 3.52 -33.47 2.15
CA LEU A 82 4.80 -33.20 2.82
C LEU A 82 5.06 -31.71 3.03
N VAL A 83 4.49 -30.85 2.17
CA VAL A 83 4.75 -29.41 2.12
C VAL A 83 3.64 -28.61 2.83
N HIS A 84 2.53 -29.25 3.25
CA HIS A 84 1.43 -28.55 3.89
C HIS A 84 1.85 -27.84 5.19
N GLY A 85 2.87 -28.37 5.88
CA GLY A 85 3.49 -27.79 7.07
C GLY A 85 4.62 -26.81 6.78
N ASP A 86 5.17 -26.79 5.56
CA ASP A 86 6.34 -25.98 5.20
C ASP A 86 6.02 -24.50 5.09
N VAL A 87 4.78 -24.18 4.72
CA VAL A 87 4.25 -22.82 4.68
C VAL A 87 4.29 -22.15 6.06
N PHE A 88 4.21 -22.95 7.13
CA PHE A 88 4.20 -22.47 8.50
C PHE A 88 5.59 -22.47 9.15
N ARG A 89 6.63 -22.93 8.44
CA ARG A 89 7.98 -22.88 8.98
C ARG A 89 8.44 -21.42 9.09
N PRO A 90 8.97 -20.99 10.24
CA PRO A 90 9.57 -19.67 10.35
C PRO A 90 10.76 -19.55 9.38
N PRO A 91 10.93 -18.40 8.72
CA PRO A 91 12.06 -18.21 7.83
C PRO A 91 13.37 -18.23 8.64
N GLN A 92 14.33 -19.02 8.17
CA GLN A 92 15.61 -19.25 8.87
C GLN A 92 16.50 -17.99 8.91
N PHE A 93 16.37 -17.11 7.91
CA PHE A 93 17.15 -15.89 7.78
C PHE A 93 16.28 -14.66 8.05
N ASN A 94 16.55 -13.99 9.18
CA ASN A 94 16.00 -12.68 9.54
C ASN A 94 14.46 -12.51 9.35
N PRO A 95 13.61 -13.23 10.12
CA PRO A 95 12.14 -13.12 10.05
C PRO A 95 11.61 -11.69 10.18
N SER A 96 12.32 -10.82 10.91
CA SER A 96 11.89 -9.44 11.16
C SER A 96 11.70 -8.61 9.90
N TRP A 97 12.47 -8.84 8.83
CA TRP A 97 12.31 -8.09 7.58
C TRP A 97 11.00 -8.45 6.88
N LEU A 98 10.68 -9.73 6.80
CA LEU A 98 9.41 -10.19 6.23
C LEU A 98 8.24 -9.63 7.05
N CYS A 99 8.28 -9.75 8.36
CA CYS A 99 7.24 -9.24 9.25
C CYS A 99 7.07 -7.72 9.14
N SER A 100 8.17 -6.98 9.01
CA SER A 100 8.13 -5.53 8.80
C SER A 100 7.50 -5.17 7.45
N LEU A 101 7.91 -5.82 6.35
CA LEU A 101 7.38 -5.55 5.02
C LEU A 101 5.88 -5.87 4.91
N VAL A 102 5.43 -6.99 5.48
CA VAL A 102 4.01 -7.36 5.51
C VAL A 102 3.20 -6.35 6.31
N GLY A 103 3.67 -5.95 7.50
CA GLY A 103 3.00 -4.94 8.31
C GLY A 103 2.87 -3.59 7.58
N THR A 104 3.97 -3.11 6.97
CA THR A 104 3.94 -1.87 6.19
C THR A 104 3.06 -1.99 4.94
N GLY A 105 3.03 -3.16 4.29
CA GLY A 105 2.12 -3.43 3.17
C GLY A 105 0.64 -3.32 3.58
N CYS A 106 0.27 -3.87 4.74
CA CYS A 106 -1.08 -3.73 5.28
C CYS A 106 -1.43 -2.27 5.62
N GLN A 107 -0.49 -1.50 6.16
CA GLN A 107 -0.68 -0.06 6.41
C GLN A 107 -0.92 0.72 5.12
N ILE A 108 -0.13 0.48 4.07
CA ILE A 108 -0.31 1.11 2.76
C ILE A 108 -1.66 0.71 2.16
N GLY A 109 -2.00 -0.58 2.19
CA GLY A 109 -3.28 -1.10 1.69
C GLY A 109 -4.48 -0.46 2.40
N LEU A 110 -4.45 -0.38 3.73
CA LEU A 110 -5.52 0.26 4.50
C LEU A 110 -5.60 1.76 4.22
N ALA A 111 -4.46 2.46 4.19
CA ALA A 111 -4.42 3.89 3.87
C ALA A 111 -4.99 4.16 2.47
N PHE A 112 -4.70 3.31 1.49
CA PHE A 112 -5.25 3.39 0.13
C PHE A 112 -6.77 3.18 0.12
N VAL A 113 -7.27 2.15 0.82
CA VAL A 113 -8.71 1.90 0.92
C VAL A 113 -9.42 3.07 1.59
N LEU A 114 -8.88 3.60 2.70
CA LEU A 114 -9.46 4.76 3.39
C LEU A 114 -9.44 6.02 2.53
N ALA A 115 -8.37 6.24 1.76
CA ALA A 115 -8.27 7.37 0.85
C ALA A 115 -9.31 7.27 -0.28
N MET A 116 -9.49 6.07 -0.85
CA MET A 116 -10.51 5.81 -1.87
C MET A 116 -11.92 6.03 -1.32
N LEU A 117 -12.23 5.51 -0.14
CA LEU A 117 -13.52 5.75 0.54
C LEU A 117 -13.74 7.24 0.81
N SER A 118 -12.71 7.96 1.27
CA SER A 118 -12.80 9.40 1.52
C SER A 118 -13.04 10.20 0.23
N ALA A 119 -12.46 9.78 -0.89
CA ALA A 119 -12.72 10.37 -2.21
C ALA A 119 -14.15 10.07 -2.69
N MET A 120 -14.63 8.84 -2.52
CA MET A 120 -16.01 8.45 -2.89
C MET A 120 -17.07 9.21 -2.09
N LEU A 121 -16.80 9.45 -0.80
CA LEU A 121 -17.67 10.25 0.08
C LEU A 121 -17.53 11.76 -0.13
N LYS A 122 -16.75 12.20 -1.14
CA LYS A 122 -16.46 13.60 -1.46
C LYS A 122 -15.79 14.39 -0.32
N LEU A 123 -15.17 13.71 0.64
CA LEU A 123 -14.36 14.34 1.70
C LEU A 123 -13.01 14.84 1.15
N LEU A 124 -12.51 14.18 0.10
CA LEU A 124 -11.30 14.57 -0.62
C LEU A 124 -11.66 14.86 -2.07
N ASN A 125 -11.28 16.05 -2.56
CA ASN A 125 -11.33 16.34 -3.98
C ASN A 125 -10.02 15.88 -4.63
N PRO A 126 -10.02 14.82 -5.48
CA PRO A 126 -8.80 14.30 -6.11
C PRO A 126 -8.17 15.28 -7.10
N LEU A 127 -8.91 16.30 -7.55
CA LEU A 127 -8.43 17.30 -8.49
C LEU A 127 -7.55 18.35 -7.80
N GLN A 128 -7.67 18.51 -6.46
CA GLN A 128 -6.81 19.36 -5.65
C GLN A 128 -5.58 18.60 -5.16
N LYS A 129 -4.60 18.43 -6.06
CA LYS A 129 -3.38 17.62 -5.85
C LYS A 129 -2.71 17.82 -4.48
N GLY A 130 -2.63 19.05 -3.98
CA GLY A 130 -2.03 19.37 -2.68
C GLY A 130 -2.84 18.87 -1.48
N GLN A 131 -4.17 19.03 -1.52
CA GLN A 131 -5.06 18.53 -0.46
C GLN A 131 -5.06 17.00 -0.44
N THR A 132 -5.14 16.37 -1.62
CA THR A 132 -5.10 14.91 -1.75
C THR A 132 -3.79 14.32 -1.22
N LEU A 133 -2.65 14.91 -1.58
CA LEU A 133 -1.34 14.46 -1.10
C LEU A 133 -1.24 14.57 0.43
N THR A 134 -1.68 15.69 0.99
CA THR A 134 -1.65 15.91 2.45
C THR A 134 -2.55 14.89 3.16
N ALA A 135 -3.74 14.62 2.63
CA ALA A 135 -4.65 13.64 3.19
C ALA A 135 -4.09 12.21 3.13
N LEU A 136 -3.44 11.83 2.02
CA LEU A 136 -2.78 10.53 1.90
C LEU A 136 -1.69 10.33 2.95
N ILE A 137 -0.86 11.36 3.19
CA ILE A 137 0.19 11.32 4.22
C ILE A 137 -0.45 11.15 5.61
N LEU A 138 -1.51 11.90 5.92
CA LEU A 138 -2.20 11.80 7.21
C LEU A 138 -2.85 10.42 7.41
N LEU A 139 -3.58 9.92 6.42
CA LEU A 139 -4.20 8.59 6.47
C LEU A 139 -3.15 7.49 6.65
N TYR A 140 -2.03 7.58 5.93
CA TYR A 140 -0.91 6.66 6.10
C TYR A 140 -0.36 6.67 7.53
N VAL A 141 -0.13 7.85 8.12
CA VAL A 141 0.39 7.99 9.49
C VAL A 141 -0.59 7.43 10.53
N LEU A 142 -1.89 7.66 10.37
CA LEU A 142 -2.93 7.16 11.25
C LEU A 142 -3.08 5.64 11.20
N CYS A 143 -2.80 5.01 10.05
CA CYS A 143 -2.78 3.56 9.90
C CYS A 143 -1.54 2.88 10.52
N GLY A 144 -0.66 3.62 11.21
CA GLY A 144 0.57 3.07 11.80
C GLY A 144 0.34 1.94 12.82
N SER A 145 -0.76 1.99 13.58
CA SER A 145 -1.10 0.91 14.53
C SER A 145 -1.30 -0.44 13.84
N VAL A 146 -1.90 -0.45 12.65
CA VAL A 146 -2.12 -1.68 11.87
C VAL A 146 -0.82 -2.30 11.42
N ALA A 147 0.17 -1.50 10.99
CA ALA A 147 1.50 -2.00 10.67
C ALA A 147 2.16 -2.66 11.89
N GLY A 148 2.10 -1.99 13.05
CA GLY A 148 2.66 -2.51 14.30
C GLY A 148 2.02 -3.81 14.75
N TYR A 149 0.69 -3.87 14.66
CA TYR A 149 -0.10 -5.04 15.02
C TYR A 149 0.21 -6.24 14.12
N VAL A 150 0.04 -6.09 12.81
CA VAL A 150 0.25 -7.19 11.83
C VAL A 150 1.69 -7.69 11.88
N SER A 151 2.66 -6.78 11.90
CA SER A 151 4.08 -7.13 11.96
C SER A 151 4.40 -7.92 13.24
N SER A 152 3.88 -7.50 14.39
CA SER A 152 4.15 -8.16 15.66
C SER A 152 3.42 -9.50 15.82
N ARG A 153 2.21 -9.64 15.27
CA ARG A 153 1.49 -10.92 15.22
C ARG A 153 2.23 -11.94 14.36
N LEU A 154 2.70 -11.53 13.18
CA LEU A 154 3.47 -12.41 12.31
C LEU A 154 4.85 -12.74 12.91
N TYR A 155 5.49 -11.78 13.58
CA TYR A 155 6.77 -12.02 14.24
C TYR A 155 6.65 -13.01 15.42
N LYS A 156 5.54 -12.96 16.15
CA LYS A 156 5.19 -13.97 17.16
C LYS A 156 4.96 -15.35 16.54
N PHE A 157 4.27 -15.41 15.40
CA PHE A 157 4.06 -16.66 14.67
C PHE A 157 5.38 -17.32 14.27
N THR A 158 6.43 -16.51 14.03
CA THR A 158 7.78 -17.01 13.73
C THR A 158 8.65 -17.31 14.97
N ASP A 159 8.06 -17.39 16.17
CA ASP A 159 8.76 -17.56 17.45
C ASP A 159 9.83 -16.49 17.72
N GLY A 160 9.60 -15.27 17.22
CA GLY A 160 10.53 -14.15 17.34
C GLY A 160 10.57 -13.57 18.76
N VAL A 161 11.72 -13.71 19.45
CA VAL A 161 11.90 -13.21 20.83
C VAL A 161 12.11 -11.68 20.88
N ALA A 162 12.77 -11.11 19.87
CA ALA A 162 13.23 -9.72 19.86
C ALA A 162 12.17 -8.73 19.32
N TRP A 163 10.97 -8.71 19.93
CA TRP A 163 9.83 -7.91 19.45
C TRP A 163 10.14 -6.42 19.32
N LYS A 164 10.90 -5.82 20.26
CA LYS A 164 11.27 -4.39 20.19
C LYS A 164 12.07 -4.06 18.94
N ARG A 165 12.97 -4.97 18.52
CA ARG A 165 13.77 -4.81 17.31
C ARG A 165 12.90 -4.89 16.07
N ASN A 166 11.92 -5.81 16.06
CA ASN A 166 10.96 -5.93 14.97
C ASN A 166 10.11 -4.66 14.83
N VAL A 167 9.58 -4.13 15.93
CA VAL A 167 8.76 -2.91 15.93
C VAL A 167 9.57 -1.69 15.45
N LEU A 168 10.82 -1.57 15.91
CA LEU A 168 11.72 -0.51 15.46
C LEU A 168 12.00 -0.63 13.95
N LEU A 169 12.21 -1.85 13.45
CA LEU A 169 12.40 -2.10 12.03
C LEU A 169 11.14 -1.76 11.22
N THR A 170 9.94 -2.05 11.73
CA THR A 170 8.66 -1.70 11.08
C THR A 170 8.42 -0.20 11.05
N ALA A 171 8.73 0.50 12.15
CA ALA A 171 8.59 1.95 12.21
C ALA A 171 9.64 2.70 11.37
N MET A 172 10.89 2.18 11.33
CA MET A 172 12.02 2.90 10.77
C MET A 172 12.53 2.40 9.42
N GLY A 173 12.39 1.10 9.12
CA GLY A 173 13.05 0.46 7.99
C GLY A 173 12.62 1.07 6.66
N LEU A 174 11.37 0.85 6.26
CA LEU A 174 10.88 1.30 4.97
C LEU A 174 10.73 2.84 4.89
N PRO A 175 10.09 3.53 5.85
CA PRO A 175 10.03 5.01 5.82
C PRO A 175 11.41 5.67 5.84
N GLY A 176 12.36 5.13 6.63
CA GLY A 176 13.71 5.65 6.71
C GLY A 176 14.48 5.51 5.40
N THR A 177 14.31 4.39 4.67
CA THR A 177 14.92 4.24 3.33
C THR A 177 14.37 5.28 2.34
N PHE A 178 13.06 5.51 2.31
CA PHE A 178 12.46 6.52 1.44
C PHE A 178 12.92 7.94 1.78
N VAL A 179 12.94 8.29 3.07
CA VAL A 179 13.43 9.61 3.51
C VAL A 179 14.90 9.79 3.15
N SER A 180 15.73 8.75 3.27
CA SER A 180 17.16 8.82 2.92
C SER A 180 17.36 9.06 1.42
N VAL A 181 16.67 8.30 0.57
CA VAL A 181 16.72 8.48 -0.89
C VAL A 181 16.21 9.86 -1.28
N PHE A 182 15.07 10.27 -0.71
CA PHE A 182 14.49 11.58 -0.94
C PHE A 182 15.42 12.72 -0.52
N ALA A 183 16.06 12.63 0.64
CA ALA A 183 17.00 13.65 1.13
C ALA A 183 18.20 13.81 0.19
N VAL A 184 18.79 12.70 -0.28
CA VAL A 184 19.89 12.74 -1.27
C VAL A 184 19.44 13.40 -2.57
N LEU A 185 18.28 13.02 -3.11
CA LEU A 185 17.73 13.63 -4.31
C LEU A 185 17.43 15.13 -4.11
N ASN A 186 16.91 15.52 -2.94
CA ASN A 186 16.59 16.90 -2.65
C ASN A 186 17.84 17.79 -2.53
N ILE A 187 18.96 17.24 -2.06
CA ILE A 187 20.26 17.93 -2.07
C ILE A 187 20.66 18.27 -3.52
N PHE A 188 20.59 17.30 -4.44
CA PHE A 188 20.89 17.55 -5.86
C PHE A 188 19.93 18.57 -6.50
N LEU A 189 18.63 18.49 -6.21
CA LEU A 189 17.64 19.45 -6.70
C LEU A 189 17.92 20.88 -6.20
N THR A 190 18.35 21.00 -4.94
CA THR A 190 18.71 22.28 -4.34
C THR A 190 19.94 22.88 -5.03
N PHE A 191 20.98 22.07 -5.29
CA PHE A 191 22.17 22.51 -6.02
C PHE A 191 21.86 22.92 -7.47
N ALA A 192 20.91 22.26 -8.12
CA ALA A 192 20.46 22.59 -9.46
C ALA A 192 19.56 23.84 -9.53
N GLY A 193 19.17 24.42 -8.38
CA GLY A 193 18.25 25.56 -8.32
C GLY A 193 16.83 25.20 -8.80
N ALA A 194 16.43 23.93 -8.70
CA ALA A 194 15.13 23.48 -9.18
C ALA A 194 13.99 24.04 -8.32
N ALA A 195 12.92 24.55 -8.95
CA ALA A 195 11.73 25.03 -8.25
C ALA A 195 10.97 23.92 -7.49
N THR A 196 11.24 22.65 -7.81
CA THR A 196 10.70 21.48 -7.12
C THR A 196 11.50 21.06 -5.89
N ALA A 197 12.61 21.74 -5.59
CA ALA A 197 13.38 21.48 -4.37
C ALA A 197 12.51 21.78 -3.15
N VAL A 198 12.39 20.79 -2.28
CA VAL A 198 11.58 20.89 -1.08
C VAL A 198 12.36 21.65 -0.01
N SER A 199 11.70 22.63 0.61
CA SER A 199 12.28 23.44 1.68
C SER A 199 12.64 22.59 2.90
N PHE A 200 13.71 22.97 3.61
CA PHE A 200 14.17 22.31 4.82
C PHE A 200 13.04 22.16 5.87
N TRP A 201 12.21 23.19 6.03
CA TRP A 201 11.11 23.18 7.00
C TRP A 201 10.07 22.10 6.71
N LEU A 202 9.77 21.81 5.44
CA LEU A 202 8.83 20.74 5.10
C LEU A 202 9.42 19.36 5.42
N ILE A 203 10.72 19.16 5.17
CA ILE A 203 11.42 17.92 5.51
C ILE A 203 11.40 17.70 7.02
N LEU A 204 11.68 18.74 7.80
CA LEU A 204 11.62 18.69 9.25
C LEU A 204 10.19 18.39 9.75
N ALA A 205 9.17 19.00 9.15
CA ALA A 205 7.77 18.74 9.51
C ALA A 205 7.37 17.27 9.25
N LEU A 206 7.76 16.71 8.10
CA LEU A 206 7.51 15.30 7.77
C LEU A 206 8.25 14.35 8.72
N PHE A 207 9.50 14.69 9.08
CA PHE A 207 10.28 13.94 10.05
C PHE A 207 9.61 13.93 11.43
N LEU A 208 9.17 15.09 11.92
CA LEU A 208 8.46 15.21 13.20
C LEU A 208 7.12 14.46 13.19
N LEU A 209 6.35 14.55 12.10
CA LEU A 209 5.11 13.80 11.93
C LEU A 209 5.36 12.28 12.03
N TRP A 210 6.44 11.82 11.40
CA TRP A 210 6.83 10.40 11.46
C TRP A 210 7.29 9.98 12.87
N THR A 211 8.21 10.72 13.50
CA THR A 211 8.77 10.33 14.80
C THR A 211 7.81 10.52 15.97
N CYS A 212 6.98 11.58 15.94
CA CYS A 212 6.10 11.93 17.06
C CYS A 212 4.71 11.29 16.96
N VAL A 213 4.28 10.91 15.76
CA VAL A 213 2.94 10.33 15.55
C VAL A 213 3.05 8.90 15.05
N SER A 214 3.61 8.71 13.85
CA SER A 214 3.61 7.40 13.20
C SER A 214 4.34 6.34 14.02
N ALA A 215 5.59 6.60 14.45
CA ALA A 215 6.38 5.63 15.21
C ALA A 215 5.70 5.22 16.53
N PRO A 216 5.21 6.13 17.40
CA PRO A 216 4.42 5.76 18.58
C PRO A 216 3.19 4.93 18.26
N LEU A 217 2.45 5.24 17.19
CA LEU A 217 1.30 4.44 16.73
C LEU A 217 1.70 3.00 16.37
N VAL A 218 2.83 2.80 15.67
CA VAL A 218 3.37 1.45 15.40
C VAL A 218 3.68 0.71 16.71
N PHE A 219 4.28 1.39 17.69
CA PHE A 219 4.55 0.81 19.00
C PHE A 219 3.26 0.42 19.74
N LEU A 220 2.22 1.26 19.71
CA LEU A 220 0.93 0.96 20.34
C LEU A 220 0.28 -0.30 19.73
N GLY A 221 0.19 -0.38 18.40
CA GLY A 221 -0.37 -1.56 17.74
C GLY A 221 0.44 -2.83 17.98
N ALA A 222 1.76 -2.71 18.10
CA ALA A 222 2.62 -3.82 18.46
C ALA A 222 2.42 -4.32 19.90
N LEU A 223 2.13 -3.41 20.83
CA LEU A 223 1.81 -3.77 22.22
C LEU A 223 0.46 -4.50 22.31
N GLU A 224 -0.55 -4.08 21.55
CA GLU A 224 -1.84 -4.77 21.47
C GLU A 224 -1.69 -6.19 20.91
N ALA A 225 -0.84 -6.38 19.90
CA ALA A 225 -0.51 -7.70 19.38
C ALA A 225 0.30 -8.56 20.37
N LYS A 226 0.95 -7.93 21.38
CA LYS A 226 1.77 -8.59 22.39
C LYS A 226 0.94 -9.22 23.52
N VAL A 227 -0.18 -8.61 23.88
CA VAL A 227 -1.21 -9.25 24.71
C VAL A 227 -1.79 -10.46 23.96
#